data_AF-A0A975X519-F1
#
_entry.id   AF-A0A975X519-F1
#
_cell.length_a   1.000
_cell.length_b   1.000
_cell.length_c   1.000
_cell.angle_alpha   90.00
_cell.angle_beta   90.00
_cell.angle_gamma   90.00
#
_symmetry.space_group_name_H-M   'P 1'
#
loop_
_entity.id
_entity.type
_entity.pdbx_description
1 polymer ?
#
loop_
_entity_poly.entity_id
_entity_poly.type
_entity_poly.pdbx_seq_one_letter_code
_entity_poly.pdbx_strand_id
1 'polypeptide(L)'
;MIEEAAPDKPQGDCVLPPDHPLPADQLGRYSPERDYYAEKDIADYVESQARDEAVQNVERVKTEYVVGQPYEIWDVATNKDRWWVITNPTNLYSQRHFPSLDYTLSFHVGLMMRVASHAERAGEPEPTPFDEVFRRQNQAMDLLERAVEAVDLQAVGMQLRECLISLVAAIRRRVDVPVDGERPKDADVVAWNRLLTGHLCPGERNDELRNYLRATTDKTWPLVNWLTHHRNASKTAALIAVDAVDAIVKHYVRLLSRERTDRVEQCPRCKSRNVRTFFDIEIQPDGAYFEACRECGWDSHPGYQDEGEQSLDGTTETK
;
A
#
# COMPACT_ATOMS: atom_id res chain seq x y z
N MET A 1 22.63 -35.30 57.17
CA MET A 1 21.90 -34.04 56.94
C MET A 1 22.22 -33.54 55.54
N ILE A 2 21.46 -34.02 54.55
CA ILE A 2 20.93 -33.23 53.43
C ILE A 2 19.65 -34.00 53.05
N GLU A 3 18.48 -33.48 53.40
CA GLU A 3 17.19 -33.98 52.95
C GLU A 3 17.04 -33.63 51.46
N GLU A 4 16.80 -34.62 50.61
CA GLU A 4 16.34 -34.38 49.24
C GLU A 4 14.92 -33.82 49.31
N ALA A 5 14.77 -32.53 49.02
CA ALA A 5 13.47 -31.90 48.83
C ALA A 5 12.82 -32.46 47.56
N ALA A 6 11.69 -33.16 47.74
CA ALA A 6 10.85 -33.60 46.64
C ALA A 6 10.31 -32.39 45.86
N PRO A 7 10.17 -32.47 44.53
CA PRO A 7 9.64 -31.37 43.72
C PRO A 7 8.18 -31.10 44.10
N ASP A 8 7.90 -29.84 44.40
CA ASP A 8 6.60 -29.28 44.73
C ASP A 8 5.64 -29.51 43.56
N LYS A 9 4.59 -30.34 43.78
CA LYS A 9 3.57 -30.59 42.76
C LYS A 9 2.64 -29.37 42.73
N PRO A 10 2.48 -28.69 41.58
CA PRO A 10 1.54 -27.57 41.50
C PRO A 10 0.13 -28.05 41.86
N GLN A 11 -0.42 -27.46 42.93
CA GLN A 11 -1.82 -27.63 43.33
C GLN A 11 -2.69 -26.78 42.41
N GLY A 12 -3.25 -27.45 41.41
CA GLY A 12 -4.24 -26.92 40.50
C GLY A 12 -4.41 -27.96 39.41
N ASP A 13 -5.63 -28.48 39.24
CA ASP A 13 -5.93 -29.33 38.10
C ASP A 13 -5.55 -28.54 36.84
N CYS A 14 -4.50 -29.01 36.17
CA CYS A 14 -4.13 -28.51 34.86
C CYS A 14 -5.22 -29.01 33.91
N VAL A 15 -6.33 -28.28 33.84
CA VAL A 15 -7.43 -28.56 32.92
C VAL A 15 -6.91 -28.22 31.53
N LEU A 16 -6.35 -29.23 30.87
CA LEU A 16 -6.10 -29.16 29.43
C LEU A 16 -7.45 -28.83 28.75
N PRO A 17 -7.48 -27.88 27.80
CA PRO A 17 -8.67 -27.64 26.99
C PRO A 17 -9.16 -28.99 26.44
N PRO A 18 -10.49 -29.22 26.37
CA PRO A 18 -11.03 -30.50 25.93
C PRO A 18 -10.41 -30.94 24.59
N ASP A 19 -10.24 -32.24 24.39
CA ASP A 19 -9.71 -32.86 23.16
C ASP A 19 -10.57 -32.62 21.89
N HIS A 20 -11.58 -31.75 21.99
CA HIS A 20 -12.42 -31.28 20.91
C HIS A 20 -12.06 -29.84 20.54
N PRO A 21 -12.13 -29.44 19.25
CA PRO A 21 -11.91 -28.05 18.88
C PRO A 21 -12.82 -27.16 19.72
N LEU A 22 -12.23 -26.18 20.39
CA LEU A 22 -12.96 -25.24 21.23
C LEU A 22 -14.11 -24.62 20.42
N PRO A 23 -15.28 -24.39 21.04
CA PRO A 23 -16.36 -23.64 20.41
C PRO A 23 -15.82 -22.33 19.84
N ALA A 24 -16.27 -21.97 18.63
CA ALA A 24 -15.72 -20.83 17.90
C ALA A 24 -15.76 -19.54 18.74
N ASP A 25 -16.87 -19.29 19.43
CA ASP A 25 -17.10 -18.17 20.35
C ASP A 25 -16.11 -18.09 21.52
N GLN A 26 -15.34 -19.14 21.79
CA GLN A 26 -14.34 -19.21 22.86
C GLN A 26 -12.90 -19.09 22.36
N LEU A 27 -12.65 -19.21 21.06
CA LEU A 27 -11.29 -19.17 20.48
C LEU A 27 -10.63 -17.80 20.66
N GLY A 28 -11.40 -16.71 20.56
CA GLY A 28 -10.87 -15.35 20.74
C GLY A 28 -10.23 -15.07 22.10
N ARG A 29 -10.43 -15.92 23.12
CA ARG A 29 -9.78 -15.78 24.45
C ARG A 29 -8.33 -16.26 24.47
N TYR A 30 -7.91 -17.02 23.47
CA TYR A 30 -6.60 -17.68 23.44
C TYR A 30 -5.67 -17.12 22.36
N SER A 31 -6.10 -16.12 21.58
CA SER A 31 -5.27 -15.47 20.56
C SER A 31 -4.35 -14.40 21.21
N PRO A 32 -3.01 -14.53 21.12
CA PRO A 32 -2.07 -13.66 21.83
C PRO A 32 -2.03 -12.21 21.34
N GLU A 33 -2.41 -11.97 20.08
CA GLU A 33 -2.42 -10.63 19.45
C GLU A 33 -3.80 -10.36 18.87
N ARG A 34 -4.61 -9.56 19.56
CA ARG A 34 -5.93 -9.12 19.06
C ARG A 34 -5.85 -7.69 18.54
N ASP A 35 -6.41 -7.49 17.35
CA ASP A 35 -6.58 -6.18 16.73
C ASP A 35 -8.09 -5.96 16.61
N TYR A 36 -8.69 -5.38 17.66
CA TYR A 36 -10.15 -5.29 17.80
C TYR A 36 -10.82 -4.64 16.58
N TYR A 37 -10.22 -3.57 16.07
CA TYR A 37 -10.78 -2.85 14.91
C TYR A 37 -10.68 -3.67 13.63
N ALA A 38 -9.56 -4.34 13.40
CA ALA A 38 -9.43 -5.23 12.25
C ALA A 38 -10.36 -6.45 12.36
N GLU A 39 -10.54 -7.01 13.55
CA GLU A 39 -11.49 -8.11 13.79
C GLU A 39 -12.94 -7.67 13.50
N LYS A 40 -13.34 -6.48 13.98
CA LYS A 40 -14.68 -5.91 13.73
C LYS A 40 -14.90 -5.66 12.24
N ASP A 41 -13.95 -5.01 11.54
CA ASP A 41 -14.05 -4.71 10.11
C ASP A 41 -14.20 -5.98 9.25
N ILE A 42 -13.46 -7.04 9.61
CA ILE A 42 -13.58 -8.35 8.95
C ILE A 42 -14.91 -9.03 9.27
N ALA A 43 -15.40 -8.94 10.51
CA ALA A 43 -16.70 -9.48 10.89
C ALA A 43 -17.83 -8.79 10.11
N ASP A 44 -17.85 -7.46 10.13
CA ASP A 44 -18.84 -6.63 9.42
C ASP A 44 -18.81 -6.92 7.91
N TYR A 45 -17.61 -7.08 7.34
CA TYR A 45 -17.45 -7.51 5.95
C TYR A 45 -18.11 -8.86 5.69
N VAL A 46 -17.82 -9.89 6.50
CA VAL A 46 -18.39 -11.23 6.33
C VAL A 46 -19.91 -11.21 6.46
N GLU A 47 -20.47 -10.53 7.47
CA GLU A 47 -21.92 -10.43 7.65
C GLU A 47 -22.60 -9.70 6.47
N SER A 48 -21.91 -8.72 5.87
CA SER A 48 -22.42 -8.04 4.67
C SER A 48 -22.46 -8.94 3.42
N GLN A 49 -21.50 -9.86 3.28
CA GLN A 49 -21.37 -10.72 2.09
C GLN A 49 -22.13 -12.04 2.25
N ALA A 50 -22.12 -12.63 3.44
CA ALA A 50 -22.79 -13.87 3.79
C ALA A 50 -24.13 -13.56 4.48
N ARG A 51 -25.15 -13.24 3.67
CA ARG A 51 -26.49 -12.93 4.19
C ARG A 51 -27.03 -14.07 5.06
N ASP A 52 -27.63 -13.69 6.19
CA ASP A 52 -28.21 -14.59 7.19
C ASP A 52 -27.19 -15.42 8.02
N GLU A 53 -25.90 -15.08 7.96
CA GLU A 53 -24.88 -15.62 8.86
C GLU A 53 -24.46 -14.59 9.90
N ALA A 54 -24.22 -15.05 11.12
CA ALA A 54 -23.74 -14.23 12.23
C ALA A 54 -22.33 -14.70 12.62
N VAL A 55 -21.39 -13.77 12.69
CA VAL A 55 -19.99 -14.07 13.00
C VAL A 55 -19.87 -14.41 14.49
N GLN A 56 -19.26 -15.57 14.79
CA GLN A 56 -19.02 -16.03 16.15
C GLN A 56 -17.57 -15.79 16.58
N ASN A 57 -16.63 -15.87 15.63
CA ASN A 57 -15.22 -15.66 15.90
C ASN A 57 -14.46 -15.21 14.65
N VAL A 58 -13.50 -14.32 14.86
CA VAL A 58 -12.56 -13.83 13.85
C VAL A 58 -11.16 -13.95 14.42
N GLU A 59 -10.27 -14.61 13.69
CA GLU A 59 -8.87 -14.76 14.09
C GLU A 59 -7.94 -14.53 12.90
N ARG A 60 -6.91 -13.70 13.07
CA ARG A 60 -5.87 -13.56 12.04
C ARG A 60 -4.90 -14.73 12.13
N VAL A 61 -4.92 -15.59 11.11
CA VAL A 61 -4.05 -16.78 11.06
C VAL A 61 -2.63 -16.40 10.61
N LYS A 62 -2.53 -15.53 9.60
CA LYS A 62 -1.25 -15.21 8.98
C LYS A 62 -1.29 -13.85 8.30
N THR A 63 -0.13 -13.21 8.20
CA THR A 63 0.11 -12.11 7.27
C THR A 63 1.20 -12.53 6.29
N GLU A 64 0.93 -12.45 5.00
CA GLU A 64 1.88 -12.81 3.93
C GLU A 64 2.17 -11.62 3.03
N TYR A 65 3.44 -11.40 2.68
CA TYR A 65 3.85 -10.27 1.85
C TYR A 65 4.07 -10.73 0.41
N VAL A 66 3.20 -10.32 -0.50
CA VAL A 66 3.28 -10.65 -1.93
C VAL A 66 3.53 -9.36 -2.70
N VAL A 67 4.68 -9.28 -3.39
CA VAL A 67 5.13 -8.07 -4.12
C VAL A 67 5.13 -6.82 -3.22
N GLY A 68 5.53 -7.00 -1.96
CA GLY A 68 5.62 -5.92 -0.96
C GLY A 68 4.28 -5.46 -0.39
N GLN A 69 3.16 -6.06 -0.80
CA GLN A 69 1.84 -5.78 -0.22
C GLN A 69 1.50 -6.83 0.86
N PRO A 70 1.03 -6.41 2.05
CA PRO A 70 0.58 -7.34 3.08
C PRO A 70 -0.80 -7.91 2.74
N TYR A 71 -0.93 -9.23 2.76
CA TYR A 71 -2.19 -9.96 2.71
C TYR A 71 -2.44 -10.54 4.10
N GLU A 72 -3.43 -10.00 4.79
CA GLU A 72 -3.89 -10.55 6.06
C GLU A 72 -4.93 -11.62 5.77
N ILE A 73 -4.73 -12.77 6.40
CA ILE A 73 -5.52 -13.97 6.19
C ILE A 73 -6.20 -14.29 7.51
N TRP A 74 -7.52 -14.26 7.48
CA TRP A 74 -8.39 -14.40 8.64
C TRP A 74 -9.21 -15.69 8.53
N ASP A 75 -9.31 -16.38 9.65
CA ASP A 75 -10.24 -17.49 9.87
C ASP A 75 -11.49 -16.94 10.54
N VAL A 76 -12.63 -17.03 9.85
CA VAL A 76 -13.91 -16.53 10.34
C VAL A 76 -14.88 -17.67 10.48
N ALA A 77 -15.35 -17.89 11.71
CA ALA A 77 -16.39 -18.87 12.00
C ALA A 77 -17.72 -18.16 12.21
N THR A 78 -18.76 -18.61 11.52
CA THR A 78 -20.13 -18.13 11.68
C THR A 78 -20.99 -19.19 12.34
N ASN A 79 -22.25 -18.85 12.61
CA ASN A 79 -23.26 -19.79 13.06
C ASN A 79 -23.60 -20.91 12.05
N LYS A 80 -23.14 -20.83 10.78
CA LYS A 80 -23.46 -21.82 9.73
C LYS A 80 -22.23 -22.46 9.09
N ASP A 81 -21.19 -21.67 8.83
CA ASP A 81 -20.06 -22.08 8.01
C ASP A 81 -18.75 -21.45 8.50
N ARG A 82 -17.65 -21.81 7.84
CA ARG A 82 -16.31 -21.28 8.13
C ARG A 82 -15.66 -20.73 6.86
N TRP A 83 -15.02 -19.58 6.99
CA TRP A 83 -14.54 -18.78 5.87
C TRP A 83 -13.05 -18.43 6.04
N TRP A 84 -12.32 -18.45 4.94
CA TRP A 84 -11.06 -17.71 4.83
C TRP A 84 -11.38 -16.32 4.29
N VAL A 85 -10.98 -15.27 5.00
CA VAL A 85 -11.05 -13.90 4.49
C VAL A 85 -9.64 -13.41 4.22
N ILE A 86 -9.38 -12.96 2.99
CA ILE A 86 -8.07 -12.48 2.56
C ILE A 86 -8.21 -11.01 2.16
N THR A 87 -7.40 -10.13 2.74
CA THR A 87 -7.41 -8.67 2.47
C THR A 87 -6.62 -8.28 1.22
N ASN A 88 -6.85 -7.06 0.72
CA ASN A 88 -6.14 -6.41 -0.39
C ASN A 88 -6.29 -7.03 -1.80
N PRO A 89 -7.48 -6.90 -2.43
CA PRO A 89 -8.78 -6.46 -1.90
C PRO A 89 -9.46 -7.53 -1.01
N THR A 90 -10.33 -7.13 -0.09
CA THR A 90 -10.97 -8.08 0.83
C THR A 90 -11.97 -8.99 0.12
N ASN A 91 -11.83 -10.31 0.30
CA ASN A 91 -12.76 -11.33 -0.22
C ASN A 91 -12.85 -12.55 0.70
N LEU A 92 -14.00 -13.23 0.71
CA LEU A 92 -14.25 -14.45 1.49
C LEU A 92 -14.28 -15.73 0.64
N TYR A 93 -13.77 -16.82 1.20
CA TYR A 93 -13.69 -18.13 0.57
C TYR A 93 -14.15 -19.22 1.52
N SER A 94 -15.12 -20.04 1.11
CA SER A 94 -15.63 -21.13 1.96
C SER A 94 -14.54 -22.17 2.19
N GLN A 95 -14.25 -22.50 3.45
CA GLN A 95 -13.24 -23.51 3.78
C GLN A 95 -13.63 -24.91 3.28
N ARG A 96 -14.93 -25.19 3.06
CA ARG A 96 -15.39 -26.43 2.42
C ARG A 96 -14.88 -26.58 0.99
N HIS A 97 -14.85 -25.49 0.21
CA HIS A 97 -14.40 -25.50 -1.17
C HIS A 97 -12.91 -25.17 -1.30
N PHE A 98 -12.36 -24.49 -0.30
CA PHE A 98 -10.98 -24.04 -0.22
C PHE A 98 -10.32 -24.53 1.08
N PRO A 99 -10.05 -25.84 1.22
CA PRO A 99 -9.56 -26.41 2.49
C PRO A 99 -8.09 -26.08 2.78
N SER A 100 -7.32 -25.67 1.76
CA SER A 100 -5.91 -25.31 1.91
C SER A 100 -5.74 -23.79 1.87
N LEU A 101 -5.15 -23.23 2.91
CA LEU A 101 -4.86 -21.80 3.01
C LEU A 101 -3.95 -21.31 1.86
N ASP A 102 -2.85 -22.02 1.61
CA ASP A 102 -1.87 -21.65 0.59
C ASP A 102 -2.47 -21.70 -0.83
N TYR A 103 -3.33 -22.68 -1.10
CA TYR A 103 -4.10 -22.74 -2.35
C TYR A 103 -5.05 -21.55 -2.48
N THR A 104 -5.75 -21.22 -1.40
CA THR A 104 -6.70 -20.09 -1.35
C THR A 104 -5.99 -18.78 -1.61
N LEU A 105 -4.84 -18.54 -0.98
CA LEU A 105 -4.03 -17.35 -1.17
C LEU A 105 -3.56 -17.24 -2.62
N SER A 106 -3.01 -18.32 -3.19
CA SER A 106 -2.55 -18.35 -4.58
C SER A 106 -3.68 -18.05 -5.56
N PHE A 107 -4.87 -18.63 -5.32
CA PHE A 107 -6.07 -18.36 -6.11
C PHE A 107 -6.51 -16.90 -5.99
N HIS A 108 -6.56 -16.36 -4.77
CA HIS A 108 -6.92 -14.98 -4.49
C HIS A 108 -6.02 -14.01 -5.23
N VAL A 109 -4.69 -14.12 -5.05
CA VAL A 109 -3.70 -13.28 -5.72
C VAL A 109 -3.88 -13.34 -7.24
N GLY A 110 -3.96 -14.55 -7.82
CA GLY A 110 -4.14 -14.71 -9.27
C GLY A 110 -5.49 -14.18 -9.79
N LEU A 111 -6.57 -14.32 -9.02
CA LEU A 111 -7.87 -13.73 -9.36
C LEU A 111 -7.80 -12.21 -9.34
N MET A 112 -7.24 -11.63 -8.27
CA MET A 112 -7.16 -10.18 -8.11
C MET A 112 -6.26 -9.53 -9.17
N MET A 113 -5.17 -10.19 -9.58
CA MET A 113 -4.35 -9.72 -10.71
C MET A 113 -5.15 -9.68 -12.02
N ARG A 114 -6.04 -10.65 -12.26
CA ARG A 114 -6.91 -10.65 -13.46
C ARG A 114 -8.02 -9.62 -13.36
N VAL A 115 -8.62 -9.43 -12.19
CA VAL A 115 -9.61 -8.37 -11.95
C VAL A 115 -8.97 -7.01 -12.17
N ALA A 116 -7.77 -6.77 -11.65
CA ALA A 116 -7.01 -5.55 -11.88
C ALA A 116 -6.72 -5.33 -13.38
N SER A 117 -6.21 -6.37 -14.07
CA SER A 117 -5.97 -6.30 -15.51
C SER A 117 -7.24 -6.09 -16.33
N HIS A 118 -8.39 -6.61 -15.88
CA HIS A 118 -9.68 -6.37 -16.52
C HIS A 118 -10.22 -4.98 -16.20
N ALA A 119 -10.05 -4.46 -14.98
CA ALA A 119 -10.44 -3.10 -14.62
C ALA A 119 -9.65 -2.07 -15.44
N GLU A 120 -8.36 -2.32 -15.69
CA GLU A 120 -7.54 -1.56 -16.64
C GLU A 120 -8.06 -1.60 -18.08
N ARG A 121 -8.86 -2.61 -18.45
CA ARG A 121 -9.40 -2.81 -19.82
C ARG A 121 -10.88 -2.45 -19.98
N ALA A 122 -11.68 -2.53 -18.92
CA ALA A 122 -13.14 -2.47 -18.95
C ALA A 122 -13.72 -1.19 -18.37
N GLY A 123 -12.97 -0.50 -17.51
CA GLY A 123 -13.05 0.95 -17.47
C GLY A 123 -12.00 1.43 -18.46
N GLU A 124 -12.38 2.09 -19.54
CA GLU A 124 -11.58 3.26 -19.88
C GLU A 124 -11.79 4.18 -18.66
N PRO A 125 -10.78 4.41 -17.80
CA PRO A 125 -10.84 5.62 -17.00
C PRO A 125 -11.00 6.76 -18.02
N GLU A 126 -11.55 7.91 -17.62
CA GLU A 126 -11.28 9.12 -18.39
C GLU A 126 -9.79 9.11 -18.77
N PRO A 127 -9.45 9.19 -20.07
CA PRO A 127 -8.10 8.94 -20.55
C PRO A 127 -7.15 9.72 -19.67
N THR A 128 -6.33 9.01 -18.91
CA THR A 128 -5.51 9.68 -17.94
C THR A 128 -4.43 10.42 -18.72
N PRO A 129 -4.00 11.61 -18.28
CA PRO A 129 -2.88 12.28 -18.94
C PRO A 129 -1.61 11.41 -19.07
N PHE A 130 -1.50 10.32 -18.28
CA PHE A 130 -0.39 9.37 -18.29
C PHE A 130 -0.53 8.23 -19.31
N ASP A 131 -1.69 8.03 -19.93
CA ASP A 131 -1.89 6.93 -20.89
C ASP A 131 -0.93 7.05 -22.08
N GLU A 132 -0.69 8.28 -22.54
CA GLU A 132 0.31 8.56 -23.57
C GLU A 132 1.73 8.23 -23.09
N VAL A 133 2.04 8.50 -21.82
CA VAL A 133 3.35 8.22 -21.20
C VAL A 133 3.60 6.72 -21.17
N PHE A 134 2.65 5.95 -20.63
CA PHE A 134 2.75 4.49 -20.55
C PHE A 134 2.80 3.84 -21.94
N ARG A 135 2.02 4.35 -22.89
CA ARG A 135 2.08 3.87 -24.29
C ARG A 135 3.47 4.07 -24.89
N ARG A 136 4.09 5.24 -24.70
CA ARG A 136 5.44 5.52 -25.22
C ARG A 136 6.51 4.70 -24.52
N GLN A 137 6.36 4.48 -23.21
CA GLN A 137 7.23 3.60 -22.44
C GLN A 137 7.21 2.17 -22.98
N ASN A 138 6.02 1.59 -23.18
CA ASN A 138 5.87 0.26 -23.75
C ASN A 138 6.45 0.18 -25.17
N GLN A 139 6.19 1.19 -26.01
CA GLN A 139 6.77 1.27 -27.36
C GLN A 139 8.30 1.31 -27.34
N ALA A 140 8.92 2.02 -26.40
CA ALA A 140 10.38 2.04 -26.26
C ALA A 140 10.94 0.65 -25.88
N MET A 141 10.24 -0.08 -24.99
CA MET A 141 10.63 -1.44 -24.60
C MET A 141 10.49 -2.43 -25.75
N ASP A 142 9.39 -2.38 -26.50
CA ASP A 142 9.16 -3.23 -27.68
C ASP A 142 10.22 -3.00 -28.77
N LEU A 143 10.60 -1.74 -28.99
CA LEU A 143 11.68 -1.39 -29.91
C LEU A 143 13.03 -1.93 -29.43
N LEU A 144 13.33 -1.79 -28.14
CA LEU A 144 14.59 -2.25 -27.55
C LEU A 144 14.75 -3.77 -27.63
N GLU A 145 13.67 -4.53 -27.47
CA GLU A 145 13.68 -5.99 -27.57
C GLU A 145 14.24 -6.45 -28.92
N ARG A 146 13.86 -5.74 -30.00
CA ARG A 146 14.21 -6.09 -31.39
C ARG A 146 15.38 -5.28 -31.94
N ALA A 147 15.92 -4.33 -31.19
CA ALA A 147 16.99 -3.46 -31.65
C ALA A 147 18.31 -4.21 -31.82
N VAL A 148 18.86 -4.12 -33.03
CA VAL A 148 20.16 -4.70 -33.39
C VAL A 148 21.08 -3.61 -33.93
N GLU A 149 20.57 -2.76 -34.82
CA GLU A 149 21.36 -1.73 -35.49
C GLU A 149 21.31 -0.39 -34.75
N ALA A 150 22.30 0.47 -35.02
CA ALA A 150 22.37 1.80 -34.41
C ALA A 150 21.11 2.64 -34.67
N VAL A 151 20.45 2.47 -35.81
CA VAL A 151 19.20 3.16 -36.16
C VAL A 151 18.04 2.66 -35.30
N ASP A 152 17.99 1.38 -34.96
CA ASP A 152 16.97 0.84 -34.07
C ASP A 152 17.13 1.41 -32.65
N LEU A 153 18.37 1.51 -32.18
CA LEU A 153 18.69 2.11 -30.88
C LEU A 153 18.39 3.61 -30.86
N GLN A 154 18.58 4.32 -31.97
CA GLN A 154 18.15 5.71 -32.13
C GLN A 154 16.63 5.85 -32.05
N ALA A 155 15.88 4.91 -32.62
CA ALA A 155 14.41 4.89 -32.52
C ALA A 155 13.94 4.68 -31.07
N VAL A 156 14.64 3.82 -30.30
CA VAL A 156 14.42 3.71 -28.84
C VAL A 156 14.65 5.07 -28.16
N GLY A 157 15.78 5.73 -28.44
CA GLY A 157 16.07 7.07 -27.91
C GLY A 157 14.98 8.10 -28.24
N MET A 158 14.43 8.05 -29.46
CA MET A 158 13.34 8.94 -29.87
C MET A 158 12.08 8.71 -29.04
N GLN A 159 11.69 7.46 -28.82
CA GLN A 159 10.52 7.14 -27.99
C GLN A 159 10.73 7.56 -26.53
N LEU A 160 11.94 7.36 -25.98
CA LEU A 160 12.27 7.78 -24.61
C LEU A 160 12.23 9.30 -24.44
N ARG A 161 12.70 10.05 -25.44
CA ARG A 161 12.66 11.51 -25.43
C ARG A 161 11.22 12.02 -25.40
N GLU A 162 10.39 11.49 -26.29
CA GLU A 162 8.97 11.84 -26.36
C GLU A 162 8.22 11.40 -25.10
N CYS A 163 8.59 10.26 -24.50
CA CYS A 163 8.03 9.81 -23.23
C CYS A 163 8.24 10.84 -22.11
N LEU A 164 9.45 11.39 -21.96
CA LEU A 164 9.74 12.42 -20.96
C LEU A 164 8.99 13.74 -21.22
N ILE A 165 8.82 14.12 -22.49
CA ILE A 165 8.02 15.31 -22.86
C ILE A 165 6.55 15.09 -22.52
N SER A 166 5.99 13.94 -22.90
CA SER A 166 4.61 13.57 -22.57
C SER A 166 4.41 13.49 -21.06
N LEU A 167 5.40 13.01 -20.29
CA LEU A 167 5.33 12.95 -18.83
C LEU A 167 5.19 14.34 -18.22
N VAL A 168 6.07 15.27 -18.59
CA VAL A 168 6.00 16.66 -18.11
C VAL A 168 4.66 17.30 -18.49
N ALA A 169 4.20 17.10 -19.72
CA ALA A 169 2.90 17.62 -20.16
C ALA A 169 1.74 17.02 -19.36
N ALA A 170 1.77 15.73 -19.05
CA ALA A 170 0.78 15.04 -18.25
C ALA A 170 0.69 15.59 -16.83
N ILE A 171 1.84 15.78 -16.17
CA ILE A 171 1.90 16.31 -14.80
C ILE A 171 1.38 17.75 -14.75
N ARG A 172 1.77 18.59 -15.72
CA ARG A 172 1.32 19.98 -15.81
C ARG A 172 -0.19 20.14 -16.01
N ARG A 173 -0.88 19.11 -16.51
CA ARG A 173 -2.36 19.10 -16.58
C ARG A 173 -3.01 18.82 -15.23
N ARG A 174 -2.29 18.20 -14.29
CA ARG A 174 -2.79 17.83 -12.96
C ARG A 174 -2.36 18.79 -11.85
N VAL A 175 -1.28 19.54 -12.06
CA VAL A 175 -0.66 20.38 -11.04
C VAL A 175 -0.61 21.82 -11.55
N ASP A 176 -1.21 22.74 -10.81
CA ASP A 176 -1.10 24.17 -11.08
C ASP A 176 0.21 24.69 -10.51
N VAL A 177 1.23 24.80 -11.38
CA VAL A 177 2.56 25.23 -10.97
C VAL A 177 2.68 26.74 -11.18
N PRO A 178 2.87 27.54 -10.12
CA PRO A 178 3.15 28.96 -10.28
C PRO A 178 4.50 29.13 -11.00
N VAL A 179 4.49 29.93 -12.07
CA VAL A 179 5.68 30.25 -12.85
C VAL A 179 6.11 31.67 -12.49
N ASP A 180 7.12 31.78 -11.64
CA ASP A 180 7.74 33.07 -11.31
C ASP A 180 8.73 33.45 -12.43
N GLY A 181 8.22 34.10 -13.49
CA GLY A 181 9.03 34.60 -14.60
C GLY A 181 8.64 34.03 -15.98
N GLU A 182 9.63 33.88 -16.87
CA GLU A 182 9.38 33.38 -18.23
C GLU A 182 9.04 31.88 -18.20
N ARG A 183 7.91 31.51 -18.80
CA ARG A 183 7.44 30.13 -18.88
C ARG A 183 8.40 29.29 -19.74
N PRO A 184 8.90 28.13 -19.24
CA PRO A 184 9.71 27.24 -20.04
C PRO A 184 8.96 26.74 -21.29
N LYS A 185 9.72 26.46 -22.36
CA LYS A 185 9.17 25.84 -23.57
C LYS A 185 8.53 24.49 -23.23
N ASP A 186 7.48 24.09 -23.93
CA ASP A 186 6.73 22.88 -23.56
C ASP A 186 7.59 21.60 -23.58
N ALA A 187 8.60 21.54 -24.46
CA ALA A 187 9.55 20.43 -24.55
C ALA A 187 10.79 20.55 -23.64
N ASP A 188 10.89 21.61 -22.82
CA ASP A 188 12.01 21.80 -21.89
C ASP A 188 11.84 20.97 -20.61
N VAL A 189 12.09 19.67 -20.74
CA VAL A 189 11.90 18.70 -19.65
C VAL A 189 12.68 19.07 -18.39
N VAL A 190 13.91 19.58 -18.54
CA VAL A 190 14.78 19.91 -17.40
C VAL A 190 14.25 21.12 -16.63
N ALA A 191 13.88 22.20 -17.33
CA ALA A 191 13.33 23.38 -16.67
C ALA A 191 11.99 23.07 -15.98
N TRP A 192 11.11 22.33 -16.65
CA TRP A 192 9.84 21.90 -16.06
C TRP A 192 10.05 20.98 -14.86
N ASN A 193 10.98 20.03 -14.92
CA ASN A 193 11.31 19.15 -13.80
C ASN A 193 11.73 19.94 -12.55
N ARG A 194 12.50 21.02 -12.71
CA ARG A 194 12.93 21.87 -11.58
C ARG A 194 11.75 22.60 -10.94
N LEU A 195 10.82 23.11 -11.73
CA LEU A 195 9.60 23.77 -11.25
C LEU A 195 8.67 22.76 -10.57
N LEU A 196 8.39 21.62 -11.22
CA LEU A 196 7.52 20.56 -10.71
C LEU A 196 8.02 19.99 -9.40
N THR A 197 9.30 19.64 -9.31
CA THR A 197 9.90 19.13 -8.06
C THR A 197 9.94 20.19 -6.96
N GLY A 198 10.07 21.48 -7.30
CA GLY A 198 9.98 22.57 -6.32
C GLY A 198 8.59 22.68 -5.71
N HIS A 199 7.56 22.55 -6.54
CA HIS A 199 6.17 22.65 -6.13
C HIS A 199 5.66 21.38 -5.41
N LEU A 200 5.95 20.19 -5.94
CA LEU A 200 5.46 18.91 -5.40
C LEU A 200 6.21 18.45 -4.14
N CYS A 201 7.45 18.93 -3.94
CA CYS A 201 8.27 18.61 -2.79
C CYS A 201 8.72 19.90 -2.10
N PRO A 202 7.83 20.68 -1.46
CA PRO A 202 8.21 21.93 -0.81
C PRO A 202 8.93 21.68 0.53
N GLY A 203 9.66 22.70 1.00
CA GLY A 203 10.29 22.72 2.33
C GLY A 203 11.60 21.92 2.44
N GLU A 204 12.24 22.04 3.61
CA GLU A 204 13.53 21.40 3.92
C GLU A 204 13.42 19.88 4.09
N ARG A 205 12.32 19.39 4.68
CA ARG A 205 12.06 17.95 4.88
C ARG A 205 12.05 17.13 3.57
N ASN A 206 11.81 17.76 2.42
CA ASN A 206 11.83 17.10 1.13
C ASN A 206 13.09 17.44 0.30
N ASP A 207 14.13 18.05 0.88
CA ASP A 207 15.30 18.52 0.12
C ASP A 207 16.06 17.38 -0.57
N GLU A 208 16.35 16.30 0.14
CA GLU A 208 17.03 15.13 -0.44
C GLU A 208 16.22 14.51 -1.57
N LEU A 209 14.91 14.33 -1.38
CA LEU A 209 14.02 13.76 -2.40
C LEU A 209 13.95 14.68 -3.63
N ARG A 210 13.78 15.99 -3.43
CA ARG A 210 13.73 16.99 -4.49
C ARG A 210 15.04 17.02 -5.29
N ASN A 211 16.18 17.01 -4.62
CA ASN A 211 17.49 17.02 -5.25
C ASN A 211 17.77 15.72 -6.02
N TYR A 212 17.37 14.56 -5.49
CA TYR A 212 17.43 13.29 -6.20
C TYR A 212 16.62 13.29 -7.50
N LEU A 213 15.34 13.70 -7.43
CA LEU A 213 14.47 13.77 -8.62
C LEU A 213 15.02 14.74 -9.67
N ARG A 214 15.59 15.88 -9.24
CA ARG A 214 16.27 16.83 -10.13
C ARG A 214 17.48 16.21 -10.81
N ALA A 215 18.39 15.62 -10.03
CA ALA A 215 19.61 15.03 -10.55
C ALA A 215 19.33 13.91 -11.55
N THR A 216 18.35 13.04 -11.26
CA THR A 216 17.99 11.93 -12.13
C THR A 216 17.54 12.42 -13.50
N THR A 217 16.60 13.37 -13.58
CA THR A 217 16.17 13.92 -14.87
C THR A 217 17.28 14.71 -15.58
N ASP A 218 18.05 15.52 -14.84
CA ASP A 218 19.14 16.35 -15.40
C ASP A 218 20.25 15.48 -16.03
N LYS A 219 20.47 14.26 -15.54
CA LYS A 219 21.44 13.31 -16.11
C LYS A 219 20.85 12.39 -17.18
N THR A 220 19.58 12.00 -17.05
CA THR A 220 18.91 11.14 -18.04
C THR A 220 18.60 11.88 -19.33
N TRP A 221 18.21 13.15 -19.27
CA TRP A 221 17.84 13.92 -20.47
C TRP A 221 18.97 14.01 -21.51
N PRO A 222 20.23 14.34 -21.16
CA PRO A 222 21.34 14.30 -22.11
C PRO A 222 21.62 12.90 -22.68
N LEU A 223 21.50 11.84 -21.87
CA LEU A 223 21.71 10.46 -22.31
C LEU A 223 20.69 10.05 -23.39
N VAL A 224 19.41 10.36 -23.14
CA VAL A 224 18.33 10.08 -24.09
C VAL A 224 18.52 10.88 -25.39
N ASN A 225 18.85 12.17 -25.31
CA ASN A 225 19.13 12.97 -26.52
C ASN A 225 20.35 12.45 -27.29
N TRP A 226 21.42 12.05 -26.60
CA TRP A 226 22.58 11.43 -27.23
C TRP A 226 22.18 10.16 -28.01
N LEU A 227 21.33 9.33 -27.43
CA LEU A 227 20.88 8.09 -28.06
C LEU A 227 20.15 8.33 -29.38
N THR A 228 19.44 9.45 -29.54
CA THR A 228 18.66 9.76 -30.77
C THR A 228 19.49 10.05 -32.02
N HIS A 229 20.78 10.38 -31.88
CA HIS A 229 21.58 10.90 -33.01
C HIS A 229 22.92 10.20 -33.19
N HIS A 230 23.37 9.40 -32.22
CA HIS A 230 24.72 8.85 -32.26
C HIS A 230 24.80 7.51 -33.01
N ARG A 231 25.72 7.45 -33.98
CA ARG A 231 26.02 6.24 -34.76
C ARG A 231 26.68 5.12 -33.94
N ASN A 232 27.24 5.46 -32.78
CA ASN A 232 27.87 4.52 -31.85
C ASN A 232 26.94 4.18 -30.67
N ALA A 233 25.63 4.37 -30.82
CA ALA A 233 24.65 3.92 -29.84
C ALA A 233 24.84 2.42 -29.58
N SER A 234 24.91 2.03 -28.30
CA SER A 234 25.07 0.65 -27.89
C SER A 234 23.80 0.15 -27.19
N LYS A 235 23.56 -1.16 -27.25
CA LYS A 235 22.42 -1.79 -26.56
C LYS A 235 22.47 -1.53 -25.05
N THR A 236 23.66 -1.53 -24.45
CA THR A 236 23.87 -1.19 -23.04
C THR A 236 23.42 0.23 -22.72
N ALA A 237 23.79 1.22 -23.54
CA ALA A 237 23.38 2.60 -23.33
C ALA A 237 21.85 2.76 -23.47
N ALA A 238 21.22 2.04 -24.40
CA ALA A 238 19.78 2.03 -24.57
C ALA A 238 19.05 1.39 -23.39
N LEU A 239 19.54 0.26 -22.86
CA LEU A 239 19.00 -0.38 -21.65
C LEU A 239 19.03 0.57 -20.46
N ILE A 240 20.19 1.19 -20.19
CA ILE A 240 20.35 2.17 -19.11
C ILE A 240 19.40 3.35 -19.29
N ALA A 241 19.22 3.84 -20.52
CA ALA A 241 18.30 4.93 -20.81
C ALA A 241 16.83 4.55 -20.57
N VAL A 242 16.41 3.34 -20.95
CA VAL A 242 15.06 2.82 -20.69
C VAL A 242 14.81 2.72 -19.18
N ASP A 243 15.73 2.11 -18.45
CA ASP A 243 15.62 1.96 -16.99
C ASP A 243 15.54 3.31 -16.27
N ALA A 244 16.35 4.28 -16.72
CA ALA A 244 16.36 5.61 -16.15
C ALA A 244 15.06 6.38 -16.42
N VAL A 245 14.48 6.28 -17.61
CA VAL A 245 13.18 6.89 -17.93
C VAL A 245 12.05 6.19 -17.16
N ASP A 246 12.09 4.87 -17.04
CA ASP A 246 11.13 4.10 -16.26
C ASP A 246 11.14 4.50 -14.77
N ALA A 247 12.32 4.64 -14.18
CA ALA A 247 12.48 5.15 -12.83
C ALA A 247 11.83 6.54 -12.67
N ILE A 248 12.11 7.48 -13.59
CA ILE A 248 11.53 8.84 -13.55
C ILE A 248 9.99 8.78 -13.62
N VAL A 249 9.42 8.03 -14.56
CA VAL A 249 7.96 7.86 -14.68
C VAL A 249 7.37 7.31 -13.38
N LYS A 250 7.95 6.23 -12.85
CA LYS A 250 7.50 5.60 -11.59
C LYS A 250 7.60 6.55 -10.40
N HIS A 251 8.66 7.35 -10.30
CA HIS A 251 8.81 8.34 -9.23
C HIS A 251 7.72 9.39 -9.27
N TYR A 252 7.40 9.92 -10.46
CA TYR A 252 6.35 10.93 -10.61
C TYR A 252 4.94 10.38 -10.35
N VAL A 253 4.64 9.16 -10.81
CA VAL A 253 3.37 8.49 -10.50
C VAL A 253 3.21 8.29 -8.99
N ARG A 254 4.27 7.88 -8.29
CA ARG A 254 4.28 7.77 -6.81
C ARG A 254 4.10 9.12 -6.14
N LEU A 255 4.79 10.15 -6.62
CA LEU A 255 4.72 11.51 -6.05
C LEU A 255 3.31 12.11 -6.19
N LEU A 256 2.62 11.84 -7.30
CA LEU A 256 1.23 12.28 -7.50
C LEU A 256 0.21 11.43 -6.76
N SER A 257 0.56 10.18 -6.43
CA SER A 257 -0.25 9.30 -5.58
C SER A 257 0.09 9.46 -4.09
N ARG A 258 0.97 10.41 -3.74
CA ARG A 258 1.54 10.58 -2.41
C ARG A 258 0.46 10.77 -1.34
N GLU A 259 -0.58 11.55 -1.58
CA GLU A 259 -1.66 11.69 -0.59
C GLU A 259 -2.38 10.37 -0.30
N ARG A 260 -2.41 9.42 -1.25
CA ARG A 260 -2.99 8.08 -1.05
C ARG A 260 -2.00 7.11 -0.39
N THR A 261 -0.70 7.29 -0.60
CA THR A 261 0.36 6.37 -0.12
C THR A 261 1.03 6.82 1.19
N ASP A 262 1.27 8.12 1.35
CA ASP A 262 1.89 8.76 2.53
C ASP A 262 0.85 9.22 3.57
N ARG A 263 -0.45 8.94 3.35
CA ARG A 263 -1.54 9.07 4.36
C ARG A 263 -1.35 8.19 5.59
N VAL A 264 -0.17 7.61 5.74
CA VAL A 264 0.35 7.14 6.99
C VAL A 264 0.80 8.37 7.80
N GLU A 265 -0.18 9.10 8.33
CA GLU A 265 0.10 9.99 9.44
C GLU A 265 0.79 9.16 10.52
N GLN A 266 1.93 9.65 11.01
CA GLN A 266 2.60 8.99 12.11
C GLN A 266 1.62 8.98 13.28
N CYS A 267 1.44 7.80 13.89
CA CYS A 267 0.62 7.70 15.08
C CYS A 267 1.01 8.83 16.05
N PRO A 268 0.07 9.69 16.48
CA PRO A 268 0.41 10.85 17.31
C PRO A 268 1.10 10.42 18.61
N ARG A 269 0.75 9.23 19.11
CA ARG A 269 1.26 8.61 20.34
C ARG A 269 2.66 7.99 20.19
N CYS A 270 2.83 6.97 19.33
CA CYS A 270 4.08 6.21 19.26
C CYS A 270 4.96 6.50 18.04
N LYS A 271 4.53 7.42 17.15
CA LYS A 271 5.18 7.73 15.86
C LYS A 271 5.32 6.57 14.88
N SER A 272 4.69 5.43 15.18
CA SER A 272 4.61 4.29 14.25
C SER A 272 3.87 4.70 12.99
N ARG A 273 4.31 4.11 11.88
CA ARG A 273 3.67 4.20 10.57
C ARG A 273 2.67 3.08 10.34
N ASN A 274 2.37 2.28 11.35
CA ASN A 274 1.36 1.23 11.28
C ASN A 274 0.00 1.81 11.72
N VAL A 275 -0.46 2.84 11.02
CA VAL A 275 -1.78 3.48 11.22
C VAL A 275 -2.67 3.05 10.07
N ARG A 276 -3.89 2.61 10.40
CA ARG A 276 -4.88 2.10 9.46
C ARG A 276 -6.15 2.92 9.59
N THR A 277 -6.87 3.06 8.48
CA THR A 277 -8.17 3.74 8.44
C THR A 277 -9.27 2.70 8.45
N PHE A 278 -10.26 2.90 9.31
CA PHE A 278 -11.46 2.07 9.47
C PHE A 278 -12.70 2.95 9.26
N PHE A 279 -13.84 2.33 8.94
CA PHE A 279 -15.12 3.02 8.82
C PHE A 279 -16.05 2.54 9.94
N ASP A 280 -16.68 3.46 10.66
CA ASP A 280 -17.75 3.13 11.60
C ASP A 280 -19.03 3.85 11.21
N ILE A 281 -20.10 3.09 10.97
CA ILE A 281 -21.43 3.58 10.58
C ILE A 281 -22.15 4.27 11.73
N GLU A 282 -21.77 4.00 12.98
CA GLU A 282 -22.39 4.58 14.17
C GLU A 282 -21.94 6.02 14.43
N ILE A 283 -20.85 6.48 13.78
CA ILE A 283 -20.43 7.88 13.87
C ILE A 283 -21.43 8.74 13.09
N GLN A 284 -22.25 9.52 13.80
CA GLN A 284 -23.25 10.38 13.18
C GLN A 284 -22.63 11.48 12.30
N PRO A 285 -23.34 11.93 11.23
CA PRO A 285 -24.71 11.56 10.85
C PRO A 285 -24.84 10.28 9.99
N ASP A 286 -23.84 9.95 9.17
CA ASP A 286 -23.95 8.89 8.13
C ASP A 286 -22.78 7.88 8.17
N GLY A 287 -22.08 7.79 9.30
CA GLY A 287 -20.83 7.06 9.44
C GLY A 287 -19.61 7.90 9.06
N ALA A 288 -18.46 7.60 9.67
CA ALA A 288 -17.21 8.30 9.38
C ALA A 288 -16.02 7.35 9.40
N TYR A 289 -14.98 7.75 8.67
CA TYR A 289 -13.68 7.10 8.77
C TYR A 289 -12.93 7.60 10.00
N PHE A 290 -12.23 6.69 10.67
CA PHE A 290 -11.32 7.01 11.77
C PHE A 290 -10.03 6.21 11.60
N GLU A 291 -8.99 6.57 12.35
CA GLU A 291 -7.68 5.94 12.26
C GLU A 291 -7.35 5.20 13.55
N ALA A 292 -6.70 4.04 13.45
CA ALA A 292 -6.13 3.35 14.62
C ALA A 292 -4.72 2.85 14.35
N CYS A 293 -3.86 2.94 15.37
CA CYS A 293 -2.49 2.48 15.34
C CYS A 293 -2.37 1.07 15.90
N ARG A 294 -1.94 0.14 15.06
CA ARG A 294 -1.74 -1.26 15.46
C ARG A 294 -0.63 -1.44 16.50
N GLU A 295 0.36 -0.54 16.54
CA GLU A 295 1.54 -0.72 17.42
C GLU A 295 1.27 -0.34 18.87
N CYS A 296 0.46 0.70 19.11
CA CYS A 296 0.22 1.23 20.46
C CYS A 296 -1.26 1.31 20.85
N GLY A 297 -2.16 0.86 19.98
CA GLY A 297 -3.61 0.85 20.24
C GLY A 297 -4.25 2.23 20.31
N TRP A 298 -3.57 3.30 19.90
CA TRP A 298 -4.19 4.62 19.74
C TRP A 298 -5.28 4.56 18.67
N ASP A 299 -6.41 5.23 18.88
CA ASP A 299 -7.37 5.50 17.82
C ASP A 299 -7.91 6.94 17.86
N SER A 300 -8.46 7.38 16.74
CA SER A 300 -9.11 8.69 16.57
C SER A 300 -10.64 8.62 16.58
N HIS A 301 -11.23 7.50 17.00
CA HIS A 301 -12.66 7.28 17.06
C HIS A 301 -13.29 8.22 18.11
N PRO A 302 -14.38 8.95 17.82
CA PRO A 302 -15.00 9.89 18.77
C PRO A 302 -15.44 9.27 20.11
N GLY A 303 -15.65 7.95 20.13
CA GLY A 303 -16.01 7.18 21.34
C GLY A 303 -14.82 6.60 22.12
N TYR A 304 -13.58 6.81 21.67
CA TYR A 304 -12.41 6.28 22.35
C TYR A 304 -12.13 7.02 23.65
N GLN A 305 -12.06 6.26 24.74
CA GLN A 305 -11.61 6.75 26.04
C GLN A 305 -10.16 6.29 26.21
N ASP A 306 -9.24 7.24 26.23
CA ASP A 306 -7.83 6.95 26.47
C ASP A 306 -7.67 6.50 27.93
N GLU A 307 -7.49 5.19 28.15
CA GLU A 307 -7.25 4.63 29.49
C GLU A 307 -5.92 5.12 30.12
N GLY A 308 -5.15 5.97 29.42
CA GLY A 308 -3.92 6.60 29.89
C GLY A 308 -4.07 7.88 30.71
N GLU A 309 -5.27 8.45 30.86
CA GLU A 309 -5.49 9.73 31.57
C GLU A 309 -6.40 9.58 32.80
N GLN A 310 -6.04 8.66 33.72
CA GLN A 310 -6.56 8.68 35.09
C GLN A 310 -5.41 8.72 36.09
N SER A 311 -5.10 9.92 36.61
CA SER A 311 -4.82 10.19 38.04
C SER A 311 -4.09 11.51 38.28
N LEU A 312 -4.72 12.66 38.01
CA LEU A 312 -4.37 13.91 38.70
C LEU A 312 -5.61 14.77 38.90
N ASP A 313 -6.63 14.24 39.57
CA ASP A 313 -7.56 15.09 40.31
C ASP A 313 -8.27 14.25 41.38
N GLY A 314 -7.86 14.45 42.64
CA GLY A 314 -8.51 13.76 43.75
C GLY A 314 -7.65 13.62 45.00
N THR A 315 -7.26 14.73 45.64
CA THR A 315 -7.15 14.78 47.10
C THR A 315 -7.50 16.17 47.61
N THR A 316 -8.80 16.40 47.77
CA THR A 316 -9.29 17.20 48.90
C THR A 316 -9.21 16.33 50.15
N GLU A 317 -8.47 16.76 51.17
CA GLU A 317 -8.89 16.52 52.55
C GLU A 317 -8.43 17.66 53.47
N THR A 318 -9.44 18.28 54.06
CA THR A 318 -9.43 19.27 55.15
C THR A 318 -8.82 18.70 56.43
N LYS A 319 -7.84 19.41 57.00
CA LYS A 319 -7.78 19.79 58.42
C LYS A 319 -6.81 20.93 58.64
#